data_AF-A0A537ESD0-F1
#
_entry.id   AF-A0A537ESD0-F1
#
_cell.length_a   1.000
_cell.length_b   1.000
_cell.length_c   1.000
_cell.angle_alpha   90.00
_cell.angle_beta   90.00
_cell.angle_gamma   90.00
#
_symmetry.space_group_name_H-M   'P 1'
#
loop_
_entity.id
_entity.type
_entity.pdbx_description
1 polymer ?
#
loop_
_entity_poly.entity_id
_entity_poly.type
_entity_poly.pdbx_seq_one_letter_code
_entity_poly.pdbx_strand_id
1 'polypeptide(L)'
;MSEASMREAARAVREGKTIVFPTDTVYGLGCDPFNIDAVQRLMAIKKRTGAPLPILVASLEHARQIGSFNAKAECLARAFWPGALTLVVPDVSNLPVEVTGSNGTVGLLILDGGRANLGFESTVVAVDADIVQVLREGAIPSEKVFATIALSAGTPE
;
A
#
# COMPACT_ATOMS: atom_id res chain seq x y z
N MET A 1 -12.95 2.36 -15.13
CA MET A 1 -14.03 1.57 -14.50
C MET A 1 -15.29 2.42 -14.50
N SER A 2 -16.49 1.86 -14.72
CA SER A 2 -17.72 2.66 -14.68
C SER A 2 -18.12 2.97 -13.23
N GLU A 3 -18.88 4.05 -13.00
CA GLU A 3 -19.43 4.35 -11.68
C GLU A 3 -20.28 3.19 -11.13
N ALA A 4 -21.07 2.54 -11.98
CA ALA A 4 -21.88 1.40 -11.60
C ALA A 4 -21.02 0.24 -11.08
N SER A 5 -19.91 -0.08 -11.77
CA SER A 5 -18.97 -1.11 -11.31
C SER A 5 -18.27 -0.74 -10.01
N MET A 6 -17.93 0.54 -9.81
CA MET A 6 -17.37 1.02 -8.53
C MET A 6 -18.35 0.86 -7.38
N ARG A 7 -19.62 1.22 -7.59
CA ARG A 7 -20.67 1.07 -6.58
C ARG A 7 -20.90 -0.40 -6.22
N GLU A 8 -20.93 -1.29 -7.20
CA GLU A 8 -21.08 -2.72 -6.97
C GLU A 8 -19.89 -3.32 -6.22
N ALA A 9 -18.66 -2.95 -6.59
CA ALA A 9 -17.46 -3.38 -5.88
C ALA A 9 -17.46 -2.88 -4.42
N ALA A 10 -17.81 -1.61 -4.19
CA ALA A 10 -17.91 -1.04 -2.85
C ALA A 10 -18.99 -1.74 -2.00
N ARG A 11 -20.12 -2.13 -2.62
CA ARG A 11 -21.15 -2.91 -1.94
C ARG A 11 -20.64 -4.30 -1.58
N ALA A 12 -20.01 -5.00 -2.52
CA ALA A 12 -19.46 -6.33 -2.28
C ALA A 12 -18.44 -6.34 -1.12
N VAL A 13 -17.56 -5.34 -1.07
CA VAL A 13 -16.60 -5.16 0.04
C VAL A 13 -17.31 -5.00 1.38
N ARG A 14 -18.34 -4.14 1.46
CA ARG A 14 -19.14 -3.94 2.69
C ARG A 14 -19.90 -5.18 3.13
N GLU A 15 -20.28 -6.04 2.18
CA GLU A 15 -20.91 -7.35 2.46
C GLU A 15 -19.88 -8.43 2.84
N GLY A 16 -18.61 -8.07 3.06
CA GLY A 16 -17.54 -9.00 3.45
C GLY A 16 -17.06 -9.91 2.33
N LYS A 17 -17.36 -9.58 1.06
CA LYS A 17 -16.90 -10.32 -0.11
C LYS A 17 -15.51 -9.86 -0.53
N THR A 18 -14.81 -10.76 -1.21
CA THR A 18 -13.52 -10.47 -1.85
C THR A 18 -13.77 -9.98 -3.28
N ILE A 19 -13.08 -8.91 -3.68
CA ILE A 19 -13.19 -8.34 -5.02
C ILE A 19 -11.86 -8.43 -5.77
N VAL A 20 -11.96 -8.53 -7.10
CA VAL A 20 -10.83 -8.32 -8.02
C VAL A 20 -11.00 -6.95 -8.66
N PHE A 21 -9.94 -6.15 -8.68
CA PHE A 21 -9.98 -4.80 -9.24
C PHE A 21 -8.70 -4.49 -10.04
N PRO A 22 -8.78 -3.69 -11.11
CA PRO A 22 -7.60 -3.27 -11.85
C PRO A 22 -6.77 -2.28 -11.03
N THR A 23 -5.45 -2.30 -11.23
CA THR A 23 -4.52 -1.27 -10.76
C THR A 23 -3.66 -0.80 -11.93
N ASP A 24 -2.79 0.19 -11.72
CA ASP A 24 -1.73 0.59 -12.65
C ASP A 24 -0.70 -0.51 -12.95
N THR A 25 -0.57 -1.52 -12.09
CA THR A 25 0.49 -2.55 -12.17
C THR A 25 -0.07 -3.93 -12.54
N VAL A 26 -0.81 -4.54 -11.61
CA VAL A 26 -1.41 -5.88 -11.73
C VAL A 26 -2.83 -5.88 -11.19
N TYR A 27 -3.63 -6.91 -11.47
CA TYR A 27 -4.93 -7.00 -10.81
C TYR A 27 -4.75 -7.20 -9.30
N GLY A 28 -5.46 -6.38 -8.52
CA GLY A 28 -5.54 -6.48 -7.08
C GLY A 28 -6.66 -7.44 -6.67
N LEU A 29 -6.41 -8.19 -5.59
CA LEU A 29 -7.43 -8.93 -4.87
C LEU A 29 -7.55 -8.30 -3.48
N GLY A 30 -8.75 -7.84 -3.13
CA GLY A 30 -8.98 -7.04 -1.92
C GLY A 30 -10.28 -7.36 -1.21
N CYS A 31 -10.36 -6.94 0.05
CA CYS A 31 -11.54 -7.03 0.91
C CYS A 31 -11.52 -5.85 1.88
N ASP A 32 -12.53 -5.78 2.76
CA ASP A 32 -12.54 -4.84 3.87
C ASP A 32 -11.43 -5.23 4.88
N PRO A 33 -10.45 -4.36 5.17
CA PRO A 33 -9.40 -4.65 6.15
C PRO A 33 -9.94 -4.77 7.59
N PHE A 34 -11.12 -4.25 7.90
CA PHE A 34 -11.73 -4.35 9.23
C PHE A 34 -12.56 -5.63 9.42
N ASN A 35 -12.75 -6.42 8.36
CA ASN A 35 -13.49 -7.68 8.41
C ASN A 35 -12.49 -8.86 8.43
N ILE A 36 -12.21 -9.38 9.63
CA ILE A 36 -11.24 -10.46 9.86
C ILE A 36 -11.54 -11.70 9.00
N ASP A 37 -12.80 -12.11 8.91
CA ASP A 37 -13.18 -13.29 8.13
C ASP A 37 -12.88 -13.09 6.64
N ALA A 38 -13.08 -11.86 6.14
CA ALA A 38 -12.75 -11.51 4.76
C ALA A 38 -11.23 -11.47 4.52
N VAL A 39 -10.45 -10.94 5.48
CA VAL A 39 -8.98 -10.93 5.46
C VAL A 39 -8.42 -12.35 5.46
N GLN A 40 -8.91 -13.21 6.35
CA GLN A 40 -8.49 -14.62 6.42
C GLN A 40 -8.81 -15.37 5.13
N ARG A 41 -10.00 -15.15 4.55
CA ARG A 41 -10.38 -15.72 3.26
C ARG A 41 -9.45 -15.24 2.15
N LEU A 42 -9.13 -13.94 2.13
CA LEU A 42 -8.22 -13.35 1.17
C LEU A 42 -6.80 -13.94 1.28
N MET A 43 -6.28 -14.08 2.50
CA MET A 43 -4.98 -14.70 2.77
C MET A 43 -4.94 -16.16 2.31
N ALA A 44 -6.00 -16.93 2.55
CA ALA A 44 -6.14 -18.31 2.11
C ALA A 44 -6.15 -18.43 0.58
N ILE A 45 -6.91 -17.57 -0.13
CA ILE A 45 -6.94 -17.52 -1.60
C ILE A 45 -5.54 -17.24 -2.16
N LYS A 46 -4.81 -16.29 -1.56
CA LYS A 46 -3.46 -15.91 -1.97
C LYS A 46 -2.39 -16.91 -1.53
N LYS A 47 -2.75 -17.95 -0.79
CA LYS A 47 -1.83 -18.96 -0.22
C LYS A 47 -0.66 -18.31 0.53
N ARG A 48 -0.94 -17.21 1.24
CA ARG A 48 0.09 -16.38 1.87
C ARG A 48 0.18 -16.75 3.35
N THR A 49 1.38 -17.14 3.80
CA THR A 49 1.65 -17.58 5.18
C THR A 49 2.57 -16.63 5.94
N GLY A 50 2.98 -15.52 5.32
CA GLY A 50 3.99 -14.60 5.85
C GLY A 50 3.51 -13.15 5.92
N ALA A 51 4.17 -12.26 5.18
CA ALA A 51 3.98 -10.82 5.30
C ALA A 51 2.51 -10.37 5.15
N PRO A 52 2.08 -9.35 5.90
CA PRO A 52 0.74 -8.78 5.80
C PRO A 52 0.40 -8.29 4.38
N LEU A 53 -0.89 -8.07 4.12
CA LEU A 53 -1.38 -7.46 2.89
C LEU A 53 -1.37 -5.94 3.02
N PRO A 54 -0.96 -5.21 1.97
CA PRO A 54 -0.99 -3.76 2.04
C PRO A 54 -2.44 -3.25 1.98
N ILE A 55 -2.69 -2.11 2.63
CA ILE A 55 -3.99 -1.45 2.71
C ILE A 55 -4.03 -0.31 1.70
N LEU A 56 -5.06 -0.33 0.87
CA LEU A 56 -5.36 0.78 -0.04
C LEU A 56 -6.00 1.92 0.75
N VAL A 57 -5.38 3.08 0.68
CA VAL A 57 -5.87 4.31 1.32
C VAL A 57 -6.24 5.34 0.26
N ALA A 58 -7.22 6.19 0.58
CA ALA A 58 -7.75 7.17 -0.36
C ALA A 58 -6.87 8.43 -0.48
N SER A 59 -6.03 8.71 0.52
CA SER A 59 -5.20 9.90 0.59
C SER A 59 -4.01 9.71 1.52
N LEU A 60 -3.00 10.57 1.39
CA LEU A 60 -1.86 10.61 2.32
C LEU A 60 -2.31 10.97 3.75
N GLU A 61 -3.35 11.79 3.89
CA GLU A 61 -3.93 12.10 5.19
C GLU A 61 -4.51 10.85 5.87
N HIS A 62 -5.25 10.03 5.14
CA HIS A 62 -5.76 8.77 5.66
C HIS A 62 -4.61 7.78 5.95
N ALA A 63 -3.56 7.78 5.12
CA ALA A 63 -2.36 6.98 5.38
C ALA A 63 -1.71 7.31 6.74
N ARG A 64 -1.62 8.61 7.09
CA ARG A 64 -1.06 9.07 8.38
C ARG A 64 -1.89 8.70 9.60
N GLN A 65 -3.18 8.43 9.42
CA GLN A 65 -4.03 7.93 10.50
C GLN A 65 -3.73 6.45 10.82
N ILE A 66 -3.08 5.75 9.88
CA ILE A 66 -2.79 4.32 10.00
C ILE A 66 -1.31 4.08 10.30
N GLY A 67 -0.40 4.75 9.58
CA GLY A 67 1.04 4.59 9.74
C GLY A 67 1.76 5.86 10.19
N SER A 68 2.93 5.70 10.79
CA SER A 68 3.83 6.80 11.15
C SER A 68 4.66 7.25 9.95
N PHE A 69 4.55 8.52 9.56
CA PHE A 69 5.27 9.09 8.41
C PHE A 69 6.29 10.13 8.88
N ASN A 70 7.58 9.81 8.71
CA ASN A 70 8.66 10.79 8.86
C ASN A 70 8.93 11.54 7.54
N ALA A 71 9.87 12.48 7.54
CA ALA A 71 10.22 13.27 6.35
C ALA A 71 10.58 12.43 5.11
N LYS A 72 11.22 11.27 5.29
CA LYS A 72 11.61 10.37 4.18
C LYS A 72 10.40 9.64 3.60
N ALA A 73 9.54 9.07 4.44
CA ALA A 73 8.30 8.42 4.01
C ALA A 73 7.37 9.42 3.32
N GLU A 74 7.26 10.62 3.88
CA GLU A 74 6.54 11.76 3.31
C GLU A 74 7.04 12.18 1.93
N CYS A 75 8.37 12.26 1.77
CA CYS A 75 9.01 12.58 0.51
C CYS A 75 8.67 11.52 -0.55
N LEU A 76 8.84 10.25 -0.23
CA LEU A 76 8.52 9.15 -1.15
C LEU A 76 7.04 9.09 -1.50
N ALA A 77 6.16 9.26 -0.51
CA ALA A 77 4.71 9.29 -0.73
C ALA A 77 4.32 10.41 -1.71
N ARG A 78 4.81 11.64 -1.50
CA ARG A 78 4.52 12.76 -2.41
C ARG A 78 5.08 12.56 -3.82
N ALA A 79 6.22 11.89 -3.95
CA ALA A 79 6.86 11.68 -5.23
C ALA A 79 6.20 10.57 -6.07
N PHE A 80 5.67 9.55 -5.41
CA PHE A 80 5.26 8.30 -6.08
C PHE A 80 3.81 7.88 -5.84
N TRP A 81 3.06 8.56 -4.97
CA TRP A 81 1.62 8.35 -4.82
C TRP A 81 0.80 9.49 -5.45
N PRO A 82 -0.31 9.17 -6.14
CA PRO A 82 -0.76 7.82 -6.50
C PRO A 82 0.18 7.11 -7.49
N GLY A 83 0.39 5.79 -7.32
CA GLY A 83 1.25 5.02 -8.22
C GLY A 83 1.87 3.76 -7.61
N ALA A 84 2.85 3.21 -8.33
CA ALA A 84 3.46 1.90 -8.09
C ALA A 84 4.46 1.84 -6.90
N LEU A 85 4.18 2.54 -5.80
CA LEU A 85 4.90 2.45 -4.55
C LEU A 85 4.02 1.85 -3.45
N THR A 86 4.56 0.95 -2.65
CA THR A 86 4.01 0.53 -1.37
C THR A 86 4.99 0.94 -0.28
N LEU A 87 4.53 1.75 0.69
CA LEU A 87 5.32 2.14 1.84
C LEU A 87 4.97 1.23 3.02
N VAL A 88 5.99 0.60 3.60
CA VAL A 88 5.88 -0.12 4.87
C VAL A 88 6.42 0.79 5.96
N VAL A 89 5.55 1.19 6.89
CA VAL A 89 5.88 2.13 7.96
C VAL A 89 5.40 1.57 9.30
N PRO A 90 5.90 2.05 10.45
CA PRO A 90 5.36 1.68 11.76
C PRO A 90 3.85 1.91 11.82
N ASP A 91 3.11 0.92 12.31
CA ASP A 91 1.67 1.02 12.53
C ASP A 91 1.40 1.88 13.77
N VAL A 92 0.48 2.84 13.65
CA VAL A 92 0.01 3.69 14.76
C VAL A 92 -1.50 3.53 14.98
N SER A 93 -2.12 2.59 14.29
CA SER A 93 -3.54 2.28 14.40
C SER A 93 -3.81 1.10 15.33
N ASN A 94 -5.08 0.86 15.61
CA ASN A 94 -5.56 -0.35 16.28
C ASN A 94 -6.10 -1.37 15.25
N LEU A 95 -5.46 -1.45 14.08
CA LEU A 95 -5.85 -2.45 13.10
C LEU A 95 -5.56 -3.86 13.64
N PRO A 96 -6.37 -4.86 13.24
CA PRO A 96 -6.15 -6.23 13.65
C PRO A 96 -4.78 -6.75 13.21
N VAL A 97 -4.16 -7.60 14.02
CA VAL A 97 -2.83 -8.19 13.74
C VAL A 97 -2.85 -9.05 12.46
N GLU A 98 -4.00 -9.57 12.07
CA GLU A 98 -4.21 -10.26 10.81
C GLU A 98 -3.97 -9.35 9.59
N VAL A 99 -4.09 -8.03 9.78
CA VAL A 99 -3.90 -7.01 8.75
C VAL A 99 -2.48 -6.43 8.79
N THR A 100 -1.97 -6.12 9.98
CA THR A 100 -0.67 -5.42 10.16
C THR A 100 0.49 -6.39 10.36
N GLY A 101 0.20 -7.66 10.66
CA GLY A 101 1.23 -8.66 10.96
C GLY A 101 1.91 -8.41 12.31
N SER A 102 2.76 -9.36 12.71
CA SER A 102 3.40 -9.37 14.04
C SER A 102 4.48 -8.31 14.26
N ASN A 103 4.91 -7.60 13.20
CA ASN A 103 6.12 -6.78 13.24
C ASN A 103 5.83 -5.30 13.53
N GLY A 104 4.58 -4.95 13.85
CA GLY A 104 4.19 -3.57 14.19
C GLY A 104 4.33 -2.59 13.02
N THR A 105 4.22 -3.07 11.78
CA THR A 105 4.33 -2.25 10.57
C THR A 105 3.13 -2.48 9.67
N VAL A 106 2.84 -1.51 8.80
CA VAL A 106 1.71 -1.58 7.88
C VAL A 106 2.15 -1.15 6.49
N GLY A 107 1.79 -1.95 5.49
CA GLY A 107 1.98 -1.60 4.09
C GLY A 107 0.83 -0.72 3.61
N LEU A 108 1.11 0.46 3.07
CA LEU A 108 0.12 1.42 2.58
C LEU A 108 0.41 1.75 1.12
N LEU A 109 -0.63 2.03 0.34
CA LEU A 109 -0.51 2.55 -1.02
C LEU A 109 -1.74 3.33 -1.46
N ILE A 110 -1.52 4.26 -2.39
CA ILE A 110 -2.58 4.97 -3.11
C ILE A 110 -2.44 4.61 -4.58
N LEU A 111 -3.49 4.02 -5.15
CA LEU A 111 -3.53 3.68 -6.56
C LEU A 111 -4.09 4.84 -7.38
N ASP A 112 -3.57 5.02 -8.58
CA ASP A 112 -4.10 5.99 -9.56
C ASP A 112 -5.40 5.51 -10.23
N GLY A 113 -5.76 4.22 -10.06
CA GLY A 113 -6.92 3.59 -10.70
C GLY A 113 -6.77 3.40 -12.22
N GLY A 114 -5.54 3.45 -12.73
CA GLY A 114 -5.19 3.32 -14.13
C GLY A 114 -5.53 1.95 -14.74
N ARG A 115 -5.33 1.83 -16.06
CA ARG A 115 -5.45 0.53 -16.74
C ARG A 115 -4.25 -0.33 -16.32
N ALA A 116 -4.51 -1.59 -15.99
CA ALA A 116 -3.48 -2.59 -15.77
C ALA A 116 -2.72 -2.84 -17.08
N ASN A 117 -1.65 -2.07 -17.30
CA ASN A 117 -0.70 -2.29 -18.38
C ASN A 117 0.36 -3.24 -17.82
N LEU A 118 0.40 -4.47 -18.32
CA LEU A 118 1.22 -5.55 -17.77
C LEU A 118 2.68 -5.15 -17.49
N GLY A 119 3.21 -5.62 -16.35
CA GLY A 119 4.58 -6.12 -16.29
C GLY A 119 5.29 -6.05 -14.94
N PHE A 120 4.99 -5.04 -14.12
CA PHE A 120 5.82 -4.73 -12.94
C PHE A 120 4.96 -4.48 -11.72
N GLU A 121 5.19 -5.24 -10.65
CA GLU A 121 4.55 -5.03 -9.36
C GLU A 121 5.01 -3.71 -8.72
N SER A 122 4.28 -3.21 -7.71
CA SER A 122 4.72 -2.04 -6.95
C SER A 122 6.08 -2.29 -6.27
N THR A 123 6.93 -1.28 -6.27
CA THR A 123 8.14 -1.26 -5.44
C THR A 123 7.71 -1.14 -3.98
N VAL A 124 8.29 -1.98 -3.10
CA VAL A 124 7.98 -2.01 -1.67
C VAL A 124 9.17 -1.44 -0.90
N VAL A 125 8.95 -0.36 -0.18
CA VAL A 125 9.98 0.34 0.59
C VAL A 125 9.56 0.42 2.05
N ALA A 126 10.38 -0.14 2.93
CA ALA A 126 10.25 0.05 4.37
C ALA A 126 10.96 1.32 4.80
N VAL A 127 10.29 2.13 5.61
CA VAL A 127 10.84 3.33 6.23
C VAL A 127 10.56 3.26 7.72
N ASP A 128 11.61 3.19 8.53
CA ASP A 128 11.52 3.22 9.99
C ASP A 128 12.68 4.04 10.55
N ALA A 129 12.36 5.04 11.39
CA ALA A 129 13.30 6.04 11.88
C ALA A 129 14.18 6.60 10.74
N ASP A 130 15.49 6.36 10.76
CA ASP A 130 16.39 6.82 9.70
C ASP A 130 16.69 5.79 8.61
N ILE A 131 16.18 4.57 8.77
CA ILE A 131 16.44 3.44 7.90
C ILE A 131 15.42 3.43 6.76
N VAL A 132 15.94 3.38 5.53
CA VAL A 132 15.15 3.14 4.32
C VAL A 132 15.66 1.88 3.66
N GLN A 133 14.77 0.92 3.46
CA GLN A 133 15.11 -0.37 2.86
C GLN A 133 14.13 -0.69 1.74
N VAL A 134 14.66 -0.99 0.55
CA VAL A 134 13.85 -1.56 -0.54
C VAL A 134 13.68 -3.05 -0.26
N LEU A 135 12.47 -3.46 0.15
CA LEU A 135 12.14 -4.86 0.44
C LEU A 135 11.87 -5.66 -0.84
N ARG A 136 11.35 -4.99 -1.87
CA ARG A 136 11.13 -5.55 -3.20
C ARG A 136 11.22 -4.42 -4.23
N GLU A 137 12.13 -4.56 -5.18
CA GLU A 137 12.15 -3.68 -6.35
C GLU A 137 11.03 -4.09 -7.33
N GLY A 138 10.34 -3.10 -7.88
CA GLY A 138 9.23 -3.25 -8.81
C GLY A 138 9.29 -2.17 -9.89
N ALA A 139 8.16 -1.55 -10.23
CA ALA A 139 8.09 -0.53 -11.28
C ALA A 139 8.94 0.74 -11.01
N ILE A 140 9.32 0.99 -9.75
CA ILE A 140 10.21 2.09 -9.36
C ILE A 140 11.59 1.52 -9.01
N PRO A 141 12.63 1.78 -9.81
CA PRO A 141 13.98 1.31 -9.51
C PRO A 141 14.47 1.86 -8.17
N SER A 142 15.21 1.05 -7.41
CA SER A 142 15.77 1.43 -6.11
C SER A 142 16.64 2.69 -6.19
N GLU A 143 17.43 2.86 -7.26
CA GLU A 143 18.22 4.06 -7.53
C GLU A 143 17.34 5.33 -7.49
N LYS A 144 16.15 5.28 -8.10
CA LYS A 144 15.21 6.40 -8.13
C LYS A 144 14.62 6.69 -6.75
N VAL A 145 14.37 5.65 -5.95
CA VAL A 145 13.91 5.79 -4.54
C VAL A 145 14.95 6.57 -3.73
N PHE A 146 16.22 6.14 -3.77
CA PHE A 146 17.28 6.79 -3.00
C PHE A 146 17.64 8.19 -3.51
N ALA A 147 17.65 8.41 -4.83
CA ALA A 147 17.84 9.73 -5.40
C ALA A 147 16.77 10.74 -4.94
N THR A 148 15.51 10.30 -4.85
CA THR A 148 14.40 11.15 -4.37
C THR A 148 14.61 11.60 -2.92
N ILE A 149 15.07 10.70 -2.05
CA ILE A 149 15.39 11.02 -0.66
C ILE A 149 16.56 11.99 -0.58
N ALA A 150 17.64 11.73 -1.33
CA ALA A 150 18.83 12.58 -1.33
C ALA A 150 18.52 14.02 -1.76
N LEU A 151 17.67 14.20 -2.78
CA LEU A 151 17.23 15.53 -3.23
C LEU A 151 16.44 16.28 -2.16
N SER A 152 15.62 15.58 -1.37
CA SER A 152 14.85 16.23 -0.30
C SER A 152 15.69 16.68 0.90
N ALA A 153 16.82 16.02 1.16
CA ALA A 153 17.76 16.40 2.21
C ALA A 153 18.61 17.64 1.85
N GLY A 154 18.62 18.04 0.58
CA GLY A 154 19.44 19.13 0.05
C GLY A 154 18.76 20.50 -0.04
N THR A 155 17.59 20.70 0.58
CA THR A 155 16.94 22.03 0.64
C THR A 155 17.26 22.65 2.01
N PRO A 156 18.18 23.62 2.11
CA PRO A 156 18.29 24.43 3.32
C PRO A 156 17.03 25.30 3.43
N GLU A 157 16.48 25.42 4.64
CA GLU A 157 15.59 26.55 4.99
C GLU A 157 16.31 27.89 4.80
#